data_AF-A0A2D6W2Y2-F1
#
_entry.id   AF-A0A2D6W2Y2-F1
#
_cell.length_a   1.000
_cell.length_b   1.000
_cell.length_c   1.000
_cell.angle_alpha   90.00
_cell.angle_beta   90.00
_cell.angle_gamma   90.00
#
_symmetry.space_group_name_H-M   'P 1'
#
loop_
_entity.id
_entity.type
_entity.pdbx_description
1 polymer ?
#
loop_
_entity_poly.entity_id
_entity_poly.type
_entity_poly.pdbx_seq_one_letter_code
_entity_poly.pdbx_strand_id
1 'polypeptide(L)'
;MFLTDNTISERFKPFLEKRSGIYVLYYNKKLYNVGIAQNLFKRLNDHLNDKHKGKWNKFSACIIHKKKYIKEVESILHRLAEPSSNEWKGKFKEHHKLDREIKKMLNELKRTGDRITRFYDKN
;
A
#
# COMPACT_ATOMS: atom_id res chain seq x y z
N MET A 1 -17.47 -15.45 -10.17
CA MET A 1 -16.51 -16.49 -10.56
C MET A 1 -15.63 -16.77 -9.36
N PHE A 2 -15.81 -17.92 -8.73
CA PHE A 2 -14.93 -18.39 -7.64
C PHE A 2 -13.69 -18.98 -8.28
N LEU A 3 -12.51 -18.50 -7.90
CA LEU A 3 -11.26 -18.99 -8.43
C LEU A 3 -10.85 -20.20 -7.59
N THR A 4 -10.77 -21.39 -8.20
CA THR A 4 -10.20 -22.57 -7.54
C THR A 4 -8.68 -22.59 -7.77
N ASP A 5 -7.94 -23.26 -6.88
CA ASP A 5 -6.47 -23.26 -6.86
C ASP A 5 -5.83 -23.61 -8.22
N ASN A 6 -6.47 -24.47 -9.03
CA ASN A 6 -5.98 -24.86 -10.36
C ASN A 6 -6.42 -23.94 -11.52
N THR A 7 -7.42 -23.07 -11.35
CA THR A 7 -7.90 -22.23 -12.48
C THR A 7 -7.08 -20.98 -12.68
N ILE A 8 -6.47 -20.45 -11.61
CA ILE A 8 -5.63 -19.25 -11.68
C ILE A 8 -4.31 -19.56 -12.40
N SER A 9 -3.75 -20.75 -12.14
CA SER A 9 -2.38 -21.11 -12.52
C SER A 9 -2.19 -21.26 -14.03
N GLU A 10 -3.15 -21.80 -14.79
CA GLU A 10 -2.93 -21.98 -16.24
C GLU A 10 -3.42 -20.79 -17.07
N ARG A 11 -4.61 -20.25 -16.75
CA ARG A 11 -5.25 -19.23 -17.60
C ARG A 11 -4.55 -17.87 -17.55
N PHE A 12 -3.97 -17.52 -16.41
CA PHE A 12 -3.35 -16.20 -16.22
C PHE A 12 -1.83 -16.20 -16.41
N LYS A 13 -1.20 -17.38 -16.51
CA LYS A 13 0.25 -17.52 -16.69
C LYS A 13 0.78 -16.71 -17.87
N PRO A 14 0.20 -16.76 -19.10
CA PRO A 14 0.72 -16.00 -20.23
C PRO A 14 0.73 -14.48 -20.02
N PHE A 15 -0.17 -13.97 -19.17
CA PHE A 15 -0.34 -12.55 -18.93
C PHE A 15 0.49 -12.03 -17.76
N LEU A 16 0.77 -12.87 -16.76
CA LEU A 16 1.36 -12.45 -15.48
C LEU A 16 2.75 -13.01 -15.21
N GLU A 17 3.15 -14.08 -15.90
CA GLU A 17 4.45 -14.71 -15.70
C GLU A 17 5.59 -13.75 -16.03
N LYS A 18 6.59 -13.69 -15.14
CA LYS A 18 7.77 -12.81 -15.24
C LYS A 18 7.44 -11.31 -15.32
N ARG A 19 6.21 -10.90 -15.00
CA ARG A 19 5.81 -9.48 -14.98
C ARG A 19 5.77 -8.93 -13.56
N SER A 20 6.36 -7.75 -13.39
CA SER A 20 6.27 -6.98 -12.15
C SER A 20 5.01 -6.14 -12.12
N GLY A 21 4.49 -5.89 -10.92
CA GLY A 21 3.35 -5.03 -10.74
C GLY A 21 2.72 -5.10 -9.36
N ILE A 22 1.48 -4.66 -9.29
CA ILE A 22 0.66 -4.63 -8.08
C ILE A 22 -0.42 -5.70 -8.21
N TYR A 23 -0.69 -6.40 -7.12
CA TYR A 23 -1.86 -7.26 -6.98
C TYR A 23 -2.74 -6.78 -5.84
N VAL A 24 -4.05 -6.97 -5.99
CA VAL A 24 -5.04 -6.73 -4.95
C VAL A 24 -5.85 -7.99 -4.76
N LEU A 25 -5.97 -8.46 -3.53
CA LEU A 25 -6.76 -9.61 -3.13
C LEU A 25 -8.04 -9.13 -2.45
N TYR A 26 -9.16 -9.75 -2.77
CA TYR A 26 -10.47 -9.42 -2.21
C TYR A 26 -11.13 -10.66 -1.62
N TYR A 27 -11.93 -10.44 -0.58
CA TYR A 27 -12.96 -11.37 -0.15
C TYR A 27 -14.33 -10.76 -0.45
N ASN A 28 -15.04 -11.35 -1.40
CA ASN A 28 -16.31 -10.87 -1.95
C ASN A 28 -16.20 -9.49 -2.62
N LYS A 29 -16.55 -8.42 -1.90
CA LYS A 29 -16.46 -7.01 -2.35
C LYS A 29 -15.49 -6.21 -1.48
N LYS A 30 -14.89 -6.82 -0.46
CA LYS A 30 -13.99 -6.16 0.48
C LYS A 30 -12.55 -6.42 0.09
N LEU A 31 -11.74 -5.37 0.09
CA LEU A 31 -10.30 -5.49 -0.08
C LEU A 31 -9.73 -6.23 1.13
N TYR A 32 -8.97 -7.28 0.86
CA TYR A 32 -8.32 -8.11 1.88
C TYR A 32 -6.83 -7.78 1.99
N ASN A 33 -6.13 -7.69 0.85
CA ASN A 33 -4.70 -7.43 0.82
C ASN A 33 -4.31 -6.71 -0.47
N VAL A 34 -3.22 -5.95 -0.40
CA VAL A 34 -2.58 -5.34 -1.56
C VAL A 34 -1.08 -5.46 -1.40
N GLY A 35 -0.37 -5.66 -2.50
CA GLY A 35 1.08 -5.72 -2.46
C GLY A 35 1.72 -5.70 -3.83
N ILE A 36 3.04 -5.68 -3.83
CA ILE A 36 3.85 -5.66 -5.04
C ILE A 36 4.55 -6.99 -5.26
N ALA A 37 4.70 -7.34 -6.53
CA ALA A 37 5.43 -8.51 -6.96
C ALA A 37 6.39 -8.16 -8.10
N GLN A 38 7.58 -8.79 -8.08
CA GLN A 38 8.45 -8.81 -9.26
C GLN A 38 7.98 -9.84 -10.30
N ASN A 39 7.25 -10.86 -9.83
CA ASN A 39 6.59 -11.86 -10.66
C ASN A 39 5.18 -12.06 -10.10
N LEU A 40 4.20 -11.40 -10.72
CA LEU A 40 2.79 -11.41 -10.32
C LEU A 40 2.24 -12.84 -10.30
N PHE A 41 2.55 -13.64 -11.32
CA PHE A 41 2.10 -15.02 -11.40
C PHE A 41 2.56 -15.85 -10.20
N LYS A 42 3.87 -15.85 -9.94
CA LYS A 42 4.44 -16.59 -8.81
C LYS A 42 3.82 -16.13 -7.49
N ARG A 43 3.72 -14.81 -7.27
CA ARG A 43 3.20 -14.26 -6.01
C ARG A 43 1.74 -14.63 -5.76
N LEU A 44 0.89 -14.56 -6.78
CA LEU A 44 -0.51 -14.98 -6.67
C LEU A 44 -0.64 -16.48 -6.41
N ASN A 45 0.22 -17.30 -7.02
CA ASN A 45 0.26 -18.74 -6.79
C ASN A 45 0.74 -19.10 -5.37
N ASP A 46 1.72 -18.37 -4.85
CA ASP A 46 2.19 -18.52 -3.47
C ASP A 46 1.06 -18.22 -2.46
N HIS A 47 0.18 -17.25 -2.77
CA HIS A 47 -0.98 -16.90 -1.94
C HIS A 47 -2.09 -17.94 -1.85
N LEU A 48 -2.03 -18.99 -2.69
CA LEU A 48 -2.90 -20.16 -2.57
C LEU A 48 -2.42 -21.10 -1.45
N ASN A 49 -1.17 -20.97 -1.00
CA ASN A 49 -0.54 -21.90 -0.08
C ASN A 49 0.06 -21.24 1.17
N ASP A 50 0.23 -19.91 1.17
CA ASP A 50 0.79 -19.17 2.30
C ASP A 50 -0.30 -18.71 3.30
N LYS A 51 0.08 -17.81 4.22
CA LYS A 51 -0.81 -17.24 5.25
C LYS A 51 -2.08 -16.57 4.71
N HIS A 52 -2.16 -16.29 3.42
CA HIS A 52 -3.31 -15.70 2.74
C HIS A 52 -4.30 -16.75 2.18
N LYS A 53 -3.95 -18.04 2.21
CA LYS A 53 -4.81 -19.13 1.74
C LYS A 53 -6.22 -19.05 2.36
N GLY A 54 -7.25 -19.16 1.51
CA GLY A 54 -8.66 -19.14 1.91
C GLY A 54 -9.20 -17.80 2.40
N LYS A 55 -8.37 -16.75 2.48
CA LYS A 55 -8.77 -15.41 2.94
C LYS A 55 -9.16 -14.45 1.81
N TRP A 56 -9.10 -14.92 0.57
CA TRP A 56 -9.50 -14.19 -0.62
C TRP A 56 -10.17 -15.13 -1.61
N ASN A 57 -11.02 -14.59 -2.47
CA ASN A 57 -11.72 -15.34 -3.52
C ASN A 57 -11.74 -14.63 -4.88
N LYS A 58 -11.18 -13.43 -4.96
CA LYS A 58 -11.00 -12.64 -6.18
C LYS A 58 -9.68 -11.87 -6.11
N PHE A 59 -9.10 -11.58 -7.27
CA PHE A 59 -7.94 -10.71 -7.35
C PHE A 59 -8.05 -9.73 -8.53
N SER A 60 -7.23 -8.69 -8.50
CA SER A 60 -6.94 -7.82 -9.63
C SER A 60 -5.42 -7.61 -9.71
N ALA A 61 -4.89 -7.48 -10.92
CA ALA A 61 -3.46 -7.28 -11.13
C ALA A 61 -3.21 -6.14 -12.13
N CYS A 62 -2.21 -5.32 -11.86
CA CYS A 62 -1.76 -4.23 -12.72
C CYS A 62 -0.27 -4.39 -13.00
N ILE A 63 0.11 -4.52 -14.27
CA ILE A 63 1.50 -4.69 -14.71
C ILE A 63 2.19 -3.32 -14.72
N ILE A 64 3.34 -3.23 -14.05
CA ILE A 64 4.15 -2.02 -14.02
C ILE A 64 5.49 -2.30 -14.70
N HIS A 65 5.73 -1.57 -15.80
CA HIS A 65 6.91 -1.71 -16.65
C HIS A 65 8.11 -0.88 -16.14
N LYS A 66 7.87 0.21 -15.39
CA LYS A 66 8.91 1.07 -14.82
C LYS A 66 8.88 1.01 -13.29
N LYS A 67 9.95 0.50 -12.68
CA LYS A 67 10.07 0.30 -11.22
C LYS A 67 10.16 1.59 -10.39
N LYS A 68 10.27 2.77 -11.04
CA LYS A 68 10.61 4.04 -10.37
C LYS A 68 9.64 4.46 -9.27
N TYR A 69 8.35 4.12 -9.36
CA TYR A 69 7.32 4.54 -8.41
C TYR A 69 6.58 3.38 -7.72
N ILE A 70 7.09 2.16 -7.87
CA ILE A 70 6.44 0.95 -7.37
C ILE A 70 6.26 1.03 -5.85
N LYS A 71 7.30 1.42 -5.10
CA LYS A 71 7.24 1.48 -3.63
C LYS A 71 6.29 2.56 -3.12
N GLU A 72 6.21 3.68 -3.82
CA GLU A 72 5.31 4.79 -3.51
C GLU A 72 3.86 4.34 -3.72
N VAL A 73 3.56 3.70 -4.85
CA VAL A 73 2.21 3.18 -5.11
C VAL A 73 1.84 2.08 -4.11
N GLU A 74 2.76 1.20 -3.74
CA GLU A 74 2.54 0.20 -2.67
C GLU A 74 2.09 0.86 -1.37
N SER A 75 2.79 1.92 -1.00
CA SER A 75 2.60 2.60 0.27
C SER A 75 1.33 3.46 0.27
N ILE A 76 0.92 4.00 -0.89
CA ILE A 76 -0.41 4.63 -1.06
C ILE A 76 -1.49 3.56 -0.89
N LEU A 77 -1.36 2.44 -1.59
CA LEU A 77 -2.36 1.38 -1.56
C LEU A 77 -2.52 0.78 -0.18
N HIS A 78 -1.43 0.54 0.55
CA HIS A 78 -1.51 0.07 1.94
C HIS A 78 -2.26 1.03 2.88
N ARG A 79 -2.13 2.35 2.68
CA ARG A 79 -2.86 3.34 3.49
C ARG A 79 -4.33 3.41 3.13
N LEU A 80 -4.67 3.37 1.84
CA LEU A 80 -6.06 3.44 1.37
C LEU A 80 -6.84 2.15 1.67
N ALA A 81 -6.14 1.01 1.70
CA ALA A 81 -6.74 -0.30 1.87
C ALA A 81 -7.06 -0.69 3.32
N GLU A 82 -6.41 -0.05 4.30
CA GLU A 82 -6.47 -0.40 5.74
C GLU A 82 -6.62 -1.92 6.02
N PRO A 83 -5.78 -2.81 5.44
CA PRO A 83 -5.97 -4.23 5.61
C PRO A 83 -5.73 -4.60 7.08
N SER A 84 -6.66 -5.35 7.67
CA SER A 84 -6.68 -5.75 9.10
C SER A 84 -5.41 -6.42 9.65
N SER A 85 -4.43 -6.78 8.80
CA SER A 85 -3.15 -7.36 9.22
C SER A 85 -2.02 -6.31 9.24
N ASN A 86 -1.69 -5.84 10.44
CA ASN A 86 -0.67 -4.85 10.78
C ASN A 86 0.79 -5.35 10.68
N GLU A 87 1.32 -5.67 9.50
CA GLU A 87 2.76 -6.07 9.40
C GLU A 87 3.66 -5.10 8.62
N TRP A 88 3.14 -4.18 7.80
CA TRP A 88 4.00 -3.24 7.08
C TRP A 88 3.34 -1.87 6.84
N LYS A 89 3.91 -0.81 7.44
CA LYS A 89 3.41 0.58 7.34
C LYS A 89 4.05 1.43 6.23
N GLY A 90 4.76 0.82 5.26
CA GLY A 90 5.31 1.50 4.09
C GLY A 90 6.09 2.80 4.41
N LYS A 91 7.40 2.71 4.67
CA LYS A 91 8.24 3.90 4.88
C LYS A 91 8.51 4.60 3.54
N PHE A 92 7.70 5.60 3.22
CA PHE A 92 7.98 6.55 2.15
C PHE A 92 9.20 7.41 2.52
N LYS A 93 10.26 7.39 1.70
CA LYS A 93 11.42 8.28 1.89
C LYS A 93 11.03 9.77 1.80
N GLU A 94 10.14 10.14 0.88
CA GLU A 94 9.68 11.53 0.70
C GLU A 94 8.69 11.99 1.79
N HIS A 95 8.01 11.06 2.46
CA HIS A 95 7.07 11.42 3.53
C HIS A 95 7.80 11.95 4.76
N HIS A 96 9.04 11.51 4.99
CA HIS A 96 9.91 12.12 5.99
C HIS A 96 10.21 13.60 5.69
N LYS A 97 10.24 14.00 4.41
CA LYS A 97 10.43 15.40 4.02
C LYS A 97 9.16 16.22 4.29
N LEU A 98 8.00 15.70 3.87
CA LEU A 98 6.71 16.34 4.11
C LEU A 98 6.39 16.45 5.62
N ASP A 99 6.57 15.37 6.38
CA ASP A 99 6.35 15.35 7.84
C ASP A 99 7.26 16.34 8.55
N ARG A 100 8.49 16.50 8.06
CA ARG A 100 9.43 17.49 8.58
C ARG A 100 9.01 18.92 8.26
N GLU A 101 8.53 19.18 7.04
CA GLU A 101 8.01 20.49 6.62
C GLU A 101 6.76 20.87 7.42
N ILE A 102 5.82 19.94 7.57
CA ILE A 102 4.62 20.11 8.41
C ILE A 102 5.00 20.38 9.87
N LYS A 103 5.94 19.61 10.45
CA LYS A 103 6.42 19.85 11.82
C LYS A 103 7.06 21.22 11.99
N LYS A 104 7.86 21.67 11.00
CA LYS A 104 8.44 23.01 11.02
C LYS A 104 7.35 24.09 11.03
N MET A 105 6.38 23.99 10.13
CA MET A 105 5.24 24.91 10.04
C MET A 105 4.45 24.95 11.36
N LEU A 106 4.12 23.79 11.95
CA LEU A 106 3.40 23.73 13.23
C LEU A 106 4.18 24.38 14.39
N ASN A 107 5.50 24.21 14.42
CA ASN A 107 6.34 24.85 15.43
C ASN A 107 6.43 26.37 15.26
N GLU A 108 6.44 26.85 14.01
CA GLU A 108 6.39 28.28 13.71
C GLU A 108 5.07 28.90 14.15
N LEU A 109 3.94 28.26 13.84
CA LEU A 109 2.61 28.70 14.28
C LEU A 109 2.51 28.74 15.81
N LYS A 110 2.99 27.73 16.52
CA LYS A 110 3.05 27.73 17.99
C LYS A 110 3.86 28.90 18.53
N ARG A 111 5.07 29.12 18.01
CA ARG A 111 5.93 30.24 18.42
C ARG A 111 5.32 31.62 18.16
N THR A 112 4.50 31.74 17.12
CA THR A 112 3.75 32.96 16.83
C THR A 112 2.61 33.15 17.83
N GLY A 113 1.84 32.10 18.11
CA GLY A 113 0.80 32.12 19.17
C GLY A 113 1.37 32.47 20.55
N ASP A 114 2.50 31.88 20.93
CA ASP A 114 3.17 32.16 22.21
C ASP A 114 3.68 33.61 22.31
N ARG A 115 4.04 34.22 21.16
CA ARG A 115 4.46 35.63 21.10
C ARG A 115 3.27 36.58 21.24
N ILE A 116 2.17 36.27 20.57
CA ILE A 116 0.92 37.03 20.68
C ILE A 116 0.40 36.99 22.12
N THR A 117 0.33 35.81 22.72
CA THR A 117 -0.12 35.63 24.12
C THR A 117 0.73 36.46 25.09
N ARG A 118 2.07 36.38 24.97
CA ARG A 118 2.99 37.19 25.80
C ARG A 118 2.91 38.69 25.57
N PHE A 119 2.43 39.15 24.41
CA PHE A 119 2.19 40.56 24.14
C PHE A 119 0.91 41.04 24.84
N TYR A 120 -0.14 40.22 24.87
CA TYR A 120 -1.37 40.53 25.61
C TYR A 120 -1.20 40.43 27.13
N ASP A 121 -0.37 39.50 27.64
CA ASP A 121 -0.13 39.38 29.09
C ASP A 121 0.76 40.51 29.67
N LYS A 122 1.37 41.33 28.81
CA LYS A 122 2.28 42.43 29.19
C LYS A 122 1.64 43.83 29.08
N ASN A 123 0.43 43.93 28.55
CA ASN A 123 -0.34 45.18 28.43
C ASN A 123 -1.64 45.05 29.25
#